data_AF-A0A6A4NVX9-F1
#
_entry.id   AF-A0A6A4NVX9-F1
#
_cell.length_a   1.000
_cell.length_b   1.000
_cell.length_c   1.000
_cell.angle_alpha   90.00
_cell.angle_beta   90.00
_cell.angle_gamma   90.00
#
_symmetry.space_group_name_H-M   'P 1'
#
loop_
_entity.id
_entity.type
_entity.pdbx_description
1 polymer ?
#
loop_
_entity_poly.entity_id
_entity_poly.type
_entity_poly.pdbx_seq_one_letter_code
_entity_poly.pdbx_strand_id
1 'polypeptide(L)'
;MILMGSTGFWEAGQILARKLMLNLVDDFQHDKPLVLNPNFVDGFKRILSNSSLDKEFVAKAITLPGEGEIMDLMEVADPDAVHAVRAFIRKQLASELKAEFLSIVKSNRSSEEYVFNHQNLARRALKNVAIAYLASLEDQEFTNLALEEYKAATNLTEQFAALAAVAQNPGKSRDDVLADFYAKWQHDYLVVNKWFALQAMSDIPSNVENVRQLLNHPAFDLRNPNKVYSLIGGFCGSPVNFHAKDGSGYQFLGEIVLQLDKINPQVASRMVSAFSRWRRYDEDRQKLAKAQLEKIMSSNGLSENVFEIASKSLAA
;
A
#
# COMPACT_ATOMS: atom_id res chain seq x y z
N MET A 1 -16.14 -29.38 19.76
CA MET A 1 -15.62 -28.02 19.52
C MET A 1 -15.93 -27.67 18.07
N ILE A 2 -17.20 -27.38 17.80
CA ILE A 2 -17.78 -27.19 16.45
C ILE A 2 -18.39 -25.78 16.44
N LEU A 3 -18.28 -25.07 15.32
CA LEU A 3 -18.86 -23.74 14.99
C LEU A 3 -17.97 -22.50 15.20
N MET A 4 -16.71 -22.53 14.76
CA MET A 4 -16.18 -21.32 14.12
C MET A 4 -16.25 -21.54 12.62
N GLY A 5 -17.16 -20.85 11.93
CA GLY A 5 -17.14 -20.80 10.46
C GLY A 5 -15.84 -20.16 9.97
N SER A 6 -15.57 -20.19 8.66
CA SER A 6 -14.39 -19.54 8.05
C SER A 6 -14.22 -18.09 8.53
N THR A 7 -15.31 -17.35 8.72
CA THR A 7 -15.29 -15.99 9.29
C THR A 7 -14.72 -15.90 10.71
N GLY A 8 -15.04 -16.86 11.60
CA GLY A 8 -14.54 -16.86 12.98
C GLY A 8 -13.05 -17.19 13.07
N PHE A 9 -12.56 -18.09 12.22
CA PHE A 9 -11.12 -18.37 12.09
C PHE A 9 -10.35 -17.18 11.52
N TRP A 10 -10.91 -16.52 10.51
CA TRP A 10 -10.32 -15.31 9.95
C TRP A 10 -10.19 -14.21 11.00
N GLU A 11 -11.27 -13.90 11.73
CA GLU A 11 -11.28 -12.85 12.75
C GLU A 11 -10.27 -13.13 13.88
N ALA A 12 -10.22 -14.38 14.36
CA ALA A 12 -9.24 -14.79 15.36
C ALA A 12 -7.79 -14.61 14.87
N GLY A 13 -7.53 -14.92 13.59
CA GLY A 13 -6.24 -14.70 12.95
C GLY A 13 -5.87 -13.22 12.86
N GLN A 14 -6.82 -12.35 12.49
CA GLN A 14 -6.60 -10.91 12.42
C GLN A 14 -6.35 -10.29 13.81
N ILE A 15 -7.10 -10.71 14.84
CA ILE A 15 -6.85 -10.28 16.22
C ILE A 15 -5.44 -10.66 16.66
N LEU A 16 -5.00 -11.88 16.36
CA LEU A 16 -3.64 -12.34 16.67
C LEU A 16 -2.59 -11.52 15.92
N ALA A 17 -2.79 -11.28 14.62
CA ALA A 17 -1.87 -10.50 13.79
C ALA A 17 -1.73 -9.06 14.28
N ARG A 18 -2.85 -8.38 14.61
CA ARG A 18 -2.83 -7.02 15.19
C ARG A 18 -2.03 -6.94 16.48
N LYS A 19 -2.29 -7.87 17.42
CA LYS A 19 -1.56 -7.92 18.70
C LYS A 19 -0.06 -8.17 18.49
N LEU A 20 0.28 -9.10 17.60
CA LEU A 20 1.66 -9.41 17.28
C LEU A 20 2.37 -8.20 16.64
N MET A 21 1.72 -7.51 15.69
CA MET A 21 2.27 -6.30 15.07
C MET A 21 2.48 -5.19 16.09
N LEU A 22 1.51 -4.92 16.97
CA LEU A 22 1.64 -3.89 18.01
C LEU A 22 2.80 -4.18 18.98
N ASN A 23 2.98 -5.44 19.39
CA ASN A 23 4.12 -5.82 20.23
C ASN A 23 5.46 -5.64 19.49
N LEU A 24 5.54 -6.01 18.21
CA LEU A 24 6.74 -5.81 17.42
C LEU A 24 7.02 -4.32 17.15
N VAL A 25 5.99 -3.48 17.08
CA VAL A 25 6.13 -2.02 17.01
C VAL A 25 6.73 -1.48 18.31
N ASP A 26 6.25 -1.93 19.48
CA ASP A 26 6.87 -1.58 20.77
C ASP A 26 8.34 -2.02 20.82
N ASP A 27 8.65 -3.23 20.35
CA ASP A 27 10.01 -3.73 20.29
C ASP A 27 10.89 -2.87 19.37
N PHE A 28 10.40 -2.51 18.18
CA PHE A 28 11.10 -1.62 17.25
C PHE A 28 11.39 -0.25 17.86
N GLN A 29 10.39 0.37 18.51
CA GLN A 29 10.49 1.69 19.11
C GLN A 29 11.48 1.75 20.29
N HIS A 30 11.73 0.62 20.94
CA HIS A 30 12.68 0.48 22.05
C HIS A 30 14.01 -0.17 21.62
N ASP A 31 14.33 -0.15 20.32
CA ASP A 31 15.56 -0.70 19.74
C ASP A 31 15.80 -2.19 20.10
N LYS A 32 14.73 -2.95 20.35
CA LYS A 32 14.82 -4.39 20.58
C LYS A 32 14.81 -5.12 19.23
N PRO A 33 15.47 -6.29 19.14
CA PRO A 33 15.45 -7.09 17.93
C PRO A 33 14.04 -7.58 17.63
N LEU A 34 13.61 -7.44 16.38
CA LEU A 34 12.36 -8.01 15.92
C LEU A 34 12.49 -9.54 15.81
N VAL A 35 11.64 -10.26 16.52
CA VAL A 35 11.59 -11.72 16.50
C VAL A 35 10.16 -12.17 16.23
N LEU A 36 9.94 -12.81 15.08
CA LEU A 36 8.64 -13.34 14.75
C LEU A 36 8.38 -14.62 15.56
N ASN A 37 7.23 -14.70 16.23
CA ASN A 37 6.86 -15.88 17.02
C ASN A 37 6.74 -17.12 16.10
N PRO A 38 7.49 -18.22 16.35
CA PRO A 38 7.44 -19.41 15.51
C PRO A 38 6.04 -20.01 15.37
N ASN A 39 5.20 -19.91 16.41
CA ASN A 39 3.82 -20.40 16.34
C ASN A 39 2.95 -19.62 15.34
N PHE A 40 3.28 -18.34 15.11
CA PHE A 40 2.61 -17.54 14.09
C PHE A 40 2.98 -18.02 12.69
N VAL A 41 4.26 -18.33 12.46
CA VAL A 41 4.74 -18.91 11.20
C VAL A 41 4.13 -20.30 10.97
N ASP A 42 4.10 -21.16 11.99
CA ASP A 42 3.46 -22.47 11.93
C ASP A 42 1.96 -22.37 11.61
N GLY A 43 1.28 -21.36 12.15
CA GLY A 43 -0.11 -21.05 11.83
C GLY A 43 -0.30 -20.76 10.34
N PHE A 44 0.54 -19.88 9.78
CA PHE A 44 0.55 -19.59 8.34
C PHE A 44 0.83 -20.85 7.53
N LYS A 45 1.86 -21.63 7.89
CA LYS A 45 2.21 -22.89 7.21
C LYS A 45 1.04 -23.87 7.15
N ARG A 46 0.32 -24.06 8.26
CA ARG A 46 -0.86 -24.93 8.33
C ARG A 46 -1.98 -24.45 7.42
N ILE A 47 -2.21 -23.14 7.36
CA ILE A 47 -3.22 -22.55 6.46
C ILE A 47 -2.81 -22.75 5.00
N LEU A 48 -1.56 -22.45 4.64
CA LEU A 48 -1.04 -22.58 3.27
C LEU A 48 -1.02 -24.04 2.78
N SER A 49 -0.77 -25.00 3.67
CA SER A 49 -0.66 -26.42 3.33
C SER A 49 -2.01 -27.14 3.32
N ASN A 50 -3.09 -26.50 3.75
CA ASN A 50 -4.39 -27.13 3.86
C ASN A 50 -5.20 -26.97 2.56
N SER A 51 -5.17 -28.01 1.72
CA SER A 51 -5.88 -28.05 0.44
C SER A 51 -7.40 -28.12 0.54
N SER A 52 -7.97 -28.36 1.73
CA SER A 52 -9.42 -28.38 1.93
C SER A 52 -10.02 -27.00 2.18
N LEU A 53 -9.18 -25.98 2.43
CA LEU A 53 -9.63 -24.61 2.63
C LEU A 53 -9.95 -23.95 1.28
N ASP A 54 -10.97 -23.10 1.29
CA ASP A 54 -11.23 -22.23 0.14
C ASP A 54 -10.06 -21.26 -0.09
N LYS A 55 -9.66 -21.08 -1.36
CA LYS A 55 -8.47 -20.30 -1.72
C LYS A 55 -8.64 -18.80 -1.44
N GLU A 56 -9.86 -18.27 -1.52
CA GLU A 56 -10.12 -16.87 -1.19
C GLU A 56 -10.00 -16.66 0.33
N PHE A 57 -10.51 -17.61 1.12
CA PHE A 57 -10.28 -17.62 2.56
C PHE A 57 -8.79 -17.66 2.89
N VAL A 58 -8.01 -18.56 2.29
CA VAL A 58 -6.56 -18.64 2.50
C VAL A 58 -5.89 -17.30 2.17
N ALA A 59 -6.20 -16.71 1.00
CA ALA A 59 -5.63 -15.43 0.58
C ALA A 59 -5.93 -14.30 1.59
N LYS A 60 -7.16 -14.25 2.12
CA LYS A 60 -7.56 -13.27 3.14
C LYS A 60 -6.92 -13.55 4.50
N ALA A 61 -6.77 -14.80 4.90
CA ALA A 61 -6.22 -15.20 6.19
C ALA A 61 -4.71 -14.90 6.30
N ILE A 62 -3.97 -15.04 5.20
CA ILE A 62 -2.54 -14.72 5.14
C ILE A 62 -2.24 -13.26 4.79
N THR A 63 -3.26 -12.42 4.57
CA THR A 63 -3.06 -10.99 4.35
C THR A 63 -2.89 -10.30 5.71
N LEU A 64 -1.74 -9.66 5.91
CA LEU A 64 -1.45 -8.91 7.13
C LEU A 64 -2.37 -7.68 7.24
N PRO A 65 -2.71 -7.26 8.48
CA PRO A 65 -3.36 -5.97 8.72
C PRO A 65 -2.67 -4.80 8.00
N GLY A 66 -3.47 -3.80 7.63
CA GLY A 66 -2.97 -2.60 6.96
C GLY A 66 -2.21 -1.68 7.92
N GLU A 67 -1.29 -0.87 7.40
CA GLU A 67 -0.54 0.08 8.25
C GLU A 67 -1.46 1.10 8.93
N GLY A 68 -2.44 1.65 8.19
CA GLY A 68 -3.45 2.55 8.75
C GLY A 68 -4.30 1.91 9.85
N GLU A 69 -4.60 0.62 9.72
CA GLU A 69 -5.35 -0.14 10.72
C GLU A 69 -4.53 -0.30 12.01
N ILE A 70 -3.24 -0.63 11.91
CA ILE A 70 -2.36 -0.72 13.08
C ILE A 70 -2.19 0.65 13.73
N MET A 71 -1.93 1.69 12.94
CA MET A 71 -1.80 3.05 13.47
C MET A 71 -3.07 3.50 14.20
N ASP A 72 -4.27 3.15 13.72
CA ASP A 72 -5.55 3.48 14.35
C ASP A 72 -5.77 2.80 15.72
N LEU A 73 -4.99 1.75 16.03
CA LEU A 73 -4.97 1.10 17.35
C LEU A 73 -3.93 1.70 18.30
N MET A 74 -3.05 2.59 17.81
CA MET A 74 -2.01 3.23 18.60
C MET A 74 -2.50 4.56 19.19
N GLU A 75 -2.03 4.88 20.40
CA GLU A 75 -2.25 6.19 21.02
C GLU A 75 -1.52 7.30 20.23
N VAL A 76 -0.23 7.09 19.97
CA VAL A 76 0.59 7.91 19.06
C VAL A 76 0.98 7.05 17.86
N ALA A 77 0.51 7.41 16.68
CA ALA A 77 0.79 6.71 15.44
C ALA A 77 2.26 6.90 15.02
N ASP A 78 2.92 5.80 14.66
CA ASP A 78 4.30 5.78 14.17
C ASP A 78 4.37 5.10 12.81
N PRO A 79 4.33 5.88 11.70
CA PRO A 79 4.38 5.36 10.35
C PRO A 79 5.65 4.55 10.05
N ASP A 80 6.80 4.95 10.59
CA ASP A 80 8.07 4.27 10.32
C ASP A 80 8.12 2.92 11.01
N ALA A 81 7.75 2.87 12.30
CA ALA A 81 7.77 1.63 13.07
C ALA A 81 6.77 0.61 12.51
N VAL A 82 5.55 1.06 12.18
CA VAL A 82 4.52 0.19 11.60
C VAL A 82 4.97 -0.35 10.24
N HIS A 83 5.54 0.51 9.38
CA HIS A 83 6.08 0.10 8.09
C HIS A 83 7.21 -0.93 8.24
N ALA A 84 8.21 -0.62 9.08
CA ALA A 84 9.37 -1.48 9.31
C ALA A 84 8.96 -2.86 9.84
N VAL A 85 8.04 -2.90 10.82
CA VAL A 85 7.52 -4.16 11.39
C VAL A 85 6.73 -4.94 10.34
N ARG A 86 5.87 -4.29 9.56
CA ARG A 86 5.09 -4.97 8.54
C ARG A 86 5.98 -5.55 7.43
N ALA A 87 6.99 -4.79 6.99
CA ALA A 87 8.00 -5.25 6.05
C ALA A 87 8.79 -6.45 6.61
N PHE A 88 9.22 -6.37 7.88
CA PHE A 88 9.91 -7.45 8.57
C PHE A 88 9.08 -8.74 8.60
N ILE A 89 7.82 -8.68 9.07
CA ILE A 89 6.94 -9.86 9.14
C ILE A 89 6.75 -10.47 7.75
N ARG A 90 6.51 -9.64 6.73
CA ARG A 90 6.30 -10.10 5.36
C ARG A 90 7.54 -10.84 4.83
N LYS A 91 8.73 -10.27 5.02
CA LYS A 91 10.00 -10.86 4.59
C LYS A 91 10.32 -12.15 5.34
N GLN A 92 10.09 -12.17 6.66
CA GLN A 92 10.32 -13.35 7.49
C GLN A 92 9.39 -14.51 7.10
N LEU A 93 8.08 -14.25 6.95
CA LEU A 93 7.12 -15.25 6.48
C LEU A 93 7.48 -15.76 5.08
N ALA A 94 7.84 -14.86 4.15
CA ALA A 94 8.25 -15.25 2.81
C ALA A 94 9.50 -16.14 2.82
N SER A 95 10.45 -15.86 3.71
CA SER A 95 11.70 -16.62 3.83
C SER A 95 11.45 -18.02 4.40
N GLU A 96 10.74 -18.09 5.54
CA GLU A 96 10.48 -19.36 6.23
C GLU A 96 9.49 -20.27 5.47
N LEU A 97 8.57 -19.68 4.70
CA LEU A 97 7.53 -20.39 3.95
C LEU A 97 7.75 -20.32 2.42
N LYS A 98 9.01 -20.10 1.99
CA LYS A 98 9.39 -19.97 0.57
C LYS A 98 8.85 -21.12 -0.28
N ALA A 99 8.99 -22.36 0.21
CA ALA A 99 8.59 -23.56 -0.53
C ALA A 99 7.07 -23.63 -0.71
N GLU A 100 6.30 -23.30 0.33
CA GLU A 100 4.85 -23.26 0.34
C GLU A 100 4.33 -22.19 -0.63
N PHE A 101 4.90 -20.97 -0.58
CA PHE A 101 4.52 -19.90 -1.51
C PHE A 101 4.84 -20.24 -2.97
N LEU A 102 6.01 -20.82 -3.26
CA LEU A 102 6.35 -21.29 -4.60
C LEU A 102 5.39 -22.36 -5.11
N SER A 103 5.04 -23.32 -4.25
CA SER A 103 4.05 -24.37 -4.57
C SER A 103 2.68 -23.76 -4.88
N ILE A 104 2.26 -22.74 -4.13
CA ILE A 104 1.02 -22.01 -4.38
C ILE A 104 1.06 -21.30 -5.72
N VAL A 105 2.14 -20.58 -6.04
CA VAL A 105 2.26 -19.92 -7.35
C VAL A 105 2.10 -20.95 -8.47
N LYS A 106 2.87 -22.05 -8.41
CA LYS A 106 2.86 -23.09 -9.44
C LYS A 106 1.49 -23.76 -9.60
N SER A 107 0.86 -24.17 -8.50
CA SER A 107 -0.43 -24.87 -8.50
C SER A 107 -1.62 -23.99 -8.85
N ASN A 108 -1.45 -22.66 -8.84
CA ASN A 108 -2.50 -21.70 -9.18
C ASN A 108 -2.23 -20.96 -10.49
N ARG A 109 -1.21 -21.33 -11.28
CA ARG A 109 -1.09 -20.91 -12.68
C ARG A 109 -2.23 -21.52 -13.51
N SER A 110 -2.69 -20.79 -14.52
CA SER A 110 -3.64 -21.31 -15.51
C SER A 110 -3.38 -20.66 -16.86
N SER A 111 -3.45 -21.47 -17.92
CA SER A 111 -3.45 -21.04 -19.32
C SER A 111 -4.86 -21.03 -19.92
N GLU A 112 -5.89 -21.29 -19.11
CA GLU A 112 -7.28 -21.28 -19.56
C GLU A 112 -7.74 -19.85 -19.88
N GLU A 113 -8.77 -19.75 -20.72
CA GLU A 113 -9.42 -18.47 -21.01
C GLU A 113 -9.96 -17.83 -19.73
N TYR A 114 -9.97 -16.49 -19.71
CA TYR A 114 -10.48 -15.75 -18.56
C TYR A 114 -11.98 -15.98 -18.40
N VAL A 115 -12.36 -16.56 -17.26
CA VAL A 115 -13.76 -16.69 -16.84
C VAL A 115 -13.98 -15.96 -15.51
N PHE A 116 -15.04 -15.16 -15.44
CA PHE A 116 -15.48 -14.51 -14.21
C PHE A 116 -16.34 -15.48 -13.39
N ASN A 117 -15.69 -16.26 -12.52
CA ASN A 117 -16.34 -17.13 -11.54
C ASN A 117 -15.54 -17.16 -10.23
N HIS A 118 -16.18 -17.60 -9.15
CA HIS A 118 -15.57 -17.63 -7.81
C HIS A 118 -14.28 -18.45 -7.78
N GLN A 119 -14.26 -19.64 -8.39
CA GLN A 119 -13.11 -20.54 -8.36
C GLN A 119 -11.86 -19.88 -8.97
N ASN A 120 -12.01 -19.19 -10.10
CA ASN A 120 -10.94 -18.48 -10.76
C ASN A 120 -10.53 -17.20 -10.03
N LEU A 121 -11.47 -16.48 -9.41
CA LEU A 121 -11.17 -15.33 -8.55
C LEU A 121 -10.32 -15.76 -7.34
N ALA A 122 -10.74 -16.81 -6.64
CA ALA A 122 -10.06 -17.37 -5.48
C ALA A 122 -8.65 -17.88 -5.82
N ARG A 123 -8.50 -18.58 -6.96
CA ARG A 123 -7.20 -18.99 -7.51
C ARG A 123 -6.25 -17.80 -7.70
N ARG A 124 -6.71 -16.76 -8.42
CA ARG A 124 -5.91 -15.57 -8.70
C ARG A 124 -5.55 -14.81 -7.43
N ALA A 125 -6.51 -14.63 -6.52
CA ALA A 125 -6.27 -13.95 -5.24
C ALA A 125 -5.14 -14.63 -4.45
N LEU A 126 -5.20 -15.95 -4.29
CA LEU A 126 -4.17 -16.70 -3.58
C LEU A 126 -2.81 -16.64 -4.28
N LYS A 127 -2.77 -16.82 -5.62
CA LYS A 127 -1.54 -16.71 -6.41
C LYS A 127 -0.89 -15.33 -6.26
N ASN A 128 -1.68 -14.28 -6.36
CA ASN A 128 -1.21 -12.90 -6.33
C ASN A 128 -0.62 -12.53 -4.97
N VAL A 129 -1.24 -12.96 -3.88
CA VAL A 129 -0.69 -12.76 -2.53
C VAL A 129 0.63 -13.52 -2.35
N ALA A 130 0.73 -14.76 -2.86
CA ALA A 130 1.97 -15.53 -2.81
C ALA A 130 3.11 -14.87 -3.60
N ILE A 131 2.84 -14.34 -4.81
CA ILE A 131 3.82 -13.58 -5.60
C ILE A 131 4.29 -12.34 -4.81
N ALA A 132 3.38 -11.63 -4.16
CA ALA A 132 3.73 -10.47 -3.35
C ALA A 132 4.64 -10.86 -2.16
N TYR A 133 4.40 -11.97 -1.47
CA TYR A 133 5.31 -12.46 -0.43
C TYR A 133 6.69 -12.77 -1.00
N LEU A 134 6.78 -13.55 -2.07
CA LEU A 134 8.05 -13.92 -2.68
C LEU A 134 8.84 -12.70 -3.17
N ALA A 135 8.18 -11.72 -3.79
CA ALA A 135 8.83 -10.49 -4.24
C ALA A 135 9.42 -9.64 -3.10
N SER A 136 8.90 -9.76 -1.87
CA SER A 136 9.44 -9.04 -0.70
C SER A 136 10.79 -9.56 -0.20
N LEU A 137 11.25 -10.69 -0.72
CA LEU A 137 12.59 -11.20 -0.44
C LEU A 137 13.69 -10.43 -1.16
N GLU A 138 13.33 -9.60 -2.16
CA GLU A 138 14.27 -8.78 -2.94
C GLU A 138 15.35 -9.60 -3.66
N ASP A 139 15.10 -10.89 -3.88
CA ASP A 139 15.96 -11.77 -4.67
C ASP A 139 15.66 -11.60 -6.17
N GLN A 140 16.71 -11.63 -6.99
CA GLN A 140 16.59 -11.61 -8.45
C GLN A 140 15.75 -12.79 -8.96
N GLU A 141 15.81 -13.96 -8.29
CA GLU A 141 14.97 -15.13 -8.61
C GLU A 141 13.48 -14.76 -8.61
N PHE A 142 13.01 -14.10 -7.54
CA PHE A 142 11.59 -13.77 -7.37
C PHE A 142 11.16 -12.54 -8.17
N THR A 143 12.09 -11.63 -8.42
CA THR A 143 11.87 -10.54 -9.38
C THR A 143 11.62 -11.12 -10.77
N ASN A 144 12.43 -12.09 -11.21
CA ASN A 144 12.24 -12.78 -12.49
C ASN A 144 10.93 -13.56 -12.54
N LEU A 145 10.59 -14.28 -11.46
CA LEU A 145 9.30 -14.98 -11.35
C LEU A 145 8.11 -14.02 -11.51
N ALA A 146 8.13 -12.87 -10.83
CA ALA A 146 7.06 -11.88 -10.96
C ALA A 146 7.01 -11.27 -12.37
N LEU A 147 8.15 -11.04 -13.01
CA LEU A 147 8.22 -10.58 -14.41
C LEU A 147 7.69 -11.63 -15.40
N GLU A 148 7.92 -12.92 -15.16
CA GLU A 148 7.34 -14.01 -15.95
C GLU A 148 5.81 -14.03 -15.82
N GLU A 149 5.29 -13.93 -14.59
CA GLU A 149 3.85 -13.84 -14.34
C GLU A 149 3.22 -12.61 -15.00
N TYR A 150 3.92 -11.46 -14.96
CA TYR A 150 3.50 -10.24 -15.63
C TYR A 150 3.37 -10.42 -17.15
N LYS A 151 4.37 -11.06 -17.78
CA LYS A 151 4.40 -11.30 -19.23
C LYS A 151 3.38 -12.36 -19.66
N ALA A 152 3.18 -13.40 -18.86
CA ALA A 152 2.27 -14.50 -19.15
C ALA A 152 0.80 -14.19 -18.82
N ALA A 153 0.52 -13.10 -18.08
CA ALA A 153 -0.83 -12.77 -17.66
C ALA A 153 -1.77 -12.49 -18.84
N THR A 154 -2.89 -13.20 -18.86
CA THR A 154 -3.96 -13.07 -19.88
C THR A 154 -5.05 -12.07 -19.50
N ASN A 155 -5.00 -11.52 -18.29
CA ASN A 155 -5.96 -10.56 -17.78
C ASN A 155 -5.30 -9.52 -16.88
N LEU A 156 -5.96 -8.37 -16.73
CA LEU A 156 -5.44 -7.24 -15.97
C LEU A 156 -5.24 -7.57 -14.48
N THR A 157 -6.04 -8.47 -13.88
CA THR A 157 -5.91 -8.79 -12.44
C THR A 157 -4.58 -9.48 -12.14
N GLU A 158 -4.19 -10.46 -12.95
CA GLU A 158 -2.89 -11.14 -12.80
C GLU A 158 -1.75 -10.23 -13.24
N GLN A 159 -1.90 -9.51 -14.36
CA GLN A 159 -0.83 -8.62 -14.86
C GLN A 159 -0.52 -7.51 -13.85
N PHE A 160 -1.55 -6.86 -13.30
CA PHE A 160 -1.38 -5.75 -12.36
C PHE A 160 -0.86 -6.22 -11.00
N ALA A 161 -1.23 -7.41 -10.54
CA ALA A 161 -0.68 -7.96 -9.29
C ALA A 161 0.82 -8.28 -9.42
N ALA A 162 1.23 -8.85 -10.55
CA ALA A 162 2.64 -9.10 -10.84
C ALA A 162 3.44 -7.80 -11.00
N LEU A 163 2.86 -6.80 -11.70
CA LEU A 163 3.41 -5.44 -11.77
C LEU A 163 3.62 -4.86 -10.36
N ALA A 164 2.59 -4.94 -9.52
CA ALA A 164 2.63 -4.41 -8.16
C ALA A 164 3.70 -5.10 -7.30
N ALA A 165 3.92 -6.40 -7.48
CA ALA A 165 4.95 -7.13 -6.77
C ALA A 165 6.36 -6.64 -7.14
N VAL A 166 6.64 -6.39 -8.43
CA VAL A 166 7.93 -5.85 -8.89
C VAL A 166 8.09 -4.38 -8.51
N ALA A 167 7.02 -3.58 -8.61
CA ALA A 167 7.07 -2.13 -8.43
C ALA A 167 7.44 -1.67 -7.00
N GLN A 168 7.37 -2.57 -6.02
CA GLN A 168 7.78 -2.28 -4.64
C GLN A 168 9.29 -2.41 -4.40
N ASN A 169 10.05 -2.92 -5.37
CA ASN A 169 11.49 -3.07 -5.27
C ASN A 169 12.17 -2.03 -6.18
N PRO A 170 12.93 -1.06 -5.66
CA PRO A 170 13.58 -0.05 -6.48
C PRO A 170 14.64 -0.67 -7.39
N GLY A 171 14.79 -0.13 -8.60
CA GLY A 171 15.82 -0.54 -9.55
C GLY A 171 15.30 -0.72 -10.98
N LYS A 172 16.19 -1.15 -11.87
CA LYS A 172 15.93 -1.19 -13.31
C LYS A 172 14.69 -2.01 -13.68
N SER A 173 14.49 -3.17 -13.05
CA SER A 173 13.33 -4.03 -13.33
C SER A 173 12.00 -3.35 -13.03
N ARG A 174 11.92 -2.53 -11.98
CA ARG A 174 10.74 -1.72 -11.66
C ARG A 174 10.48 -0.69 -12.74
N ASP A 175 11.50 0.07 -13.13
CA ASP A 175 11.33 1.16 -14.10
C ASP A 175 10.95 0.61 -15.47
N ASP A 176 11.60 -0.47 -15.91
CA ASP A 176 11.29 -1.15 -17.17
C ASP A 176 9.85 -1.67 -17.20
N VAL A 177 9.39 -2.35 -16.14
CA VAL A 177 8.03 -2.95 -16.12
C VAL A 177 6.93 -1.89 -16.00
N LEU A 178 7.18 -0.79 -15.28
CA LEU A 178 6.25 0.35 -15.20
C LEU A 178 6.12 1.05 -16.55
N ALA A 179 7.24 1.25 -17.26
CA ALA A 179 7.24 1.84 -18.59
C ALA A 179 6.54 0.93 -19.62
N ASP A 180 6.82 -0.37 -19.60
CA ASP A 180 6.15 -1.36 -20.46
C ASP A 180 4.63 -1.38 -20.22
N PHE A 181 4.20 -1.40 -18.96
CA PHE A 181 2.79 -1.38 -18.62
C PHE A 181 2.10 -0.11 -19.12
N TYR A 182 2.73 1.06 -18.94
CA TYR A 182 2.18 2.31 -19.46
C TYR A 182 2.09 2.29 -20.99
N ALA A 183 3.16 1.88 -21.70
CA ALA A 183 3.16 1.83 -23.16
C ALA A 183 2.03 0.95 -23.72
N LYS A 184 1.74 -0.17 -23.05
CA LYS A 184 0.65 -1.09 -23.41
C LYS A 184 -0.73 -0.50 -23.14
N TRP A 185 -0.91 0.20 -22.03
CA TRP A 185 -2.22 0.61 -21.51
C TRP A 185 -2.52 2.12 -21.61
N GLN A 186 -1.64 2.92 -22.21
CA GLN A 186 -1.75 4.39 -22.25
C GLN A 186 -3.08 4.92 -22.82
N HIS A 187 -3.77 4.13 -23.65
CA HIS A 187 -5.06 4.49 -24.22
C HIS A 187 -6.27 4.15 -23.33
N ASP A 188 -6.08 3.37 -22.26
CA ASP A 188 -7.12 3.07 -21.27
C ASP A 188 -6.94 3.97 -20.02
N TYR A 189 -7.75 5.03 -19.96
CA TYR A 189 -7.66 6.04 -18.90
C TYR A 189 -7.79 5.47 -17.48
N LEU A 190 -8.63 4.45 -17.28
CA LEU A 190 -8.84 3.86 -15.95
C LEU A 190 -7.67 2.97 -15.55
N VAL A 191 -7.05 2.28 -16.51
CA VAL A 191 -5.84 1.51 -16.26
C VAL A 191 -4.65 2.42 -15.99
N VAL A 192 -4.51 3.54 -16.71
CA VAL A 192 -3.48 4.55 -16.39
C VAL A 192 -3.68 5.14 -14.99
N ASN A 193 -4.92 5.34 -14.53
CA ASN A 193 -5.18 5.77 -13.15
C ASN A 193 -4.65 4.76 -12.13
N LYS A 194 -4.86 3.45 -12.36
CA LYS A 194 -4.29 2.39 -11.51
C LYS A 194 -2.76 2.42 -11.53
N TRP A 195 -2.14 2.69 -12.67
CA TRP A 195 -0.69 2.82 -12.80
C TRP A 195 -0.11 4.01 -12.03
N PHE A 196 -0.79 5.16 -12.04
CA PHE A 196 -0.42 6.30 -11.18
C PHE A 196 -0.55 5.93 -9.70
N ALA A 197 -1.69 5.33 -9.31
CA ALA A 197 -1.93 4.95 -7.92
C ALA A 197 -0.91 3.93 -7.41
N LEU A 198 -0.52 2.94 -8.23
CA LEU A 198 0.49 1.97 -7.84
C LEU A 198 1.83 2.62 -7.50
N GLN A 199 2.28 3.55 -8.34
CA GLN A 199 3.54 4.26 -8.10
C GLN A 199 3.43 5.19 -6.90
N ALA A 200 2.30 5.89 -6.75
CA ALA A 200 2.07 6.83 -5.67
C ALA A 200 2.02 6.16 -4.30
N MET A 201 1.39 4.99 -4.21
CA MET A 201 1.27 4.20 -2.99
C MET A 201 2.50 3.33 -2.69
N SER A 202 3.57 3.44 -3.47
CA SER A 202 4.78 2.66 -3.23
C SER A 202 5.50 3.15 -1.98
N ASP A 203 6.00 2.20 -1.19
CA ASP A 203 6.74 2.48 0.04
C ASP A 203 8.26 2.56 -0.17
N ILE A 204 8.71 2.66 -1.42
CA ILE A 204 10.14 2.87 -1.70
C ILE A 204 10.63 4.16 -1.02
N PRO A 205 11.89 4.18 -0.55
CA PRO A 205 12.45 5.38 0.07
C PRO A 205 12.36 6.59 -0.88
N SER A 206 12.00 7.75 -0.34
CA SER A 206 11.91 9.00 -1.10
C SER A 206 10.98 8.87 -2.32
N ASN A 207 9.78 8.29 -2.12
CA ASN A 207 8.83 8.14 -3.23
C ASN A 207 8.18 9.48 -3.63
N VAL A 208 8.24 10.51 -2.77
CA VAL A 208 7.70 11.84 -3.08
C VAL A 208 8.36 12.44 -4.33
N GLU A 209 9.63 12.14 -4.58
CA GLU A 209 10.39 12.52 -5.77
C GLU A 209 9.80 11.89 -7.04
N ASN A 210 9.49 10.60 -7.00
CA ASN A 210 8.82 9.93 -8.11
C ASN A 210 7.43 10.52 -8.38
N VAL A 211 6.66 10.79 -7.31
CA VAL A 211 5.33 11.41 -7.44
C VAL A 211 5.43 12.81 -8.04
N ARG A 212 6.44 13.60 -7.64
CA ARG A 212 6.73 14.92 -8.24
C ARG A 212 7.08 14.81 -9.73
N GLN A 213 7.84 13.79 -10.14
CA GLN A 213 8.14 13.55 -11.56
C GLN A 213 6.86 13.21 -12.35
N LEU A 214 5.98 12.39 -11.76
CA LEU A 214 4.72 11.97 -12.38
C LEU A 214 3.73 13.12 -12.60
N LEU A 215 3.86 14.26 -11.89
CA LEU A 215 3.08 15.47 -12.18
C LEU A 215 3.34 16.03 -13.59
N ASN A 216 4.54 15.79 -14.14
CA ASN A 216 4.92 16.24 -15.48
C ASN A 216 4.68 15.16 -16.55
N HIS A 217 4.13 14.01 -16.17
CA HIS A 217 3.88 12.92 -17.09
C HIS A 217 2.75 13.30 -18.08
N PRO A 218 2.86 13.02 -19.39
CA PRO A 218 1.88 13.47 -20.39
C PRO A 218 0.46 12.93 -20.16
N ALA A 219 0.31 11.81 -19.44
CA ALA A 219 -0.99 11.26 -19.07
C ALA A 219 -1.58 11.82 -17.76
N PHE A 220 -0.87 12.73 -17.07
CA PHE A 220 -1.35 13.40 -15.87
C PHE A 220 -1.90 14.78 -16.21
N ASP A 221 -3.08 15.09 -15.67
CA ASP A 221 -3.68 16.41 -15.76
C ASP A 221 -4.27 16.77 -14.40
N LEU A 222 -3.75 17.86 -13.81
CA LEU A 222 -4.18 18.36 -12.50
C LEU A 222 -5.65 18.83 -12.51
N ARG A 223 -6.23 19.12 -13.68
CA ARG A 223 -7.65 19.47 -13.82
C ARG A 223 -8.58 18.26 -13.73
N ASN A 224 -8.06 17.04 -13.92
CA ASN A 224 -8.84 15.81 -13.88
C ASN A 224 -8.87 15.24 -12.46
N PRO A 225 -10.03 15.25 -11.77
CA PRO A 225 -10.10 14.79 -10.38
C PRO A 225 -9.65 13.33 -10.20
N ASN A 226 -9.96 12.44 -11.15
CA ASN A 226 -9.56 11.04 -11.05
C ASN A 226 -8.03 10.87 -11.10
N LYS A 227 -7.33 11.68 -11.89
CA LYS A 227 -5.86 11.70 -11.93
C LYS A 227 -5.28 12.23 -10.62
N VAL A 228 -5.87 13.30 -10.08
CA VAL A 228 -5.50 13.86 -8.77
C VAL A 228 -5.65 12.82 -7.66
N TYR A 229 -6.81 12.15 -7.56
CA TYR A 229 -7.02 11.12 -6.55
C TYR A 229 -6.08 9.92 -6.73
N SER A 230 -5.79 9.55 -7.98
CA SER A 230 -4.89 8.42 -8.26
C SER A 230 -3.44 8.73 -7.86
N LEU A 231 -2.92 9.91 -8.20
CA LEU A 231 -1.52 10.26 -7.92
C LEU A 231 -1.34 10.90 -6.54
N ILE A 232 -2.05 12.00 -6.26
CA ILE A 232 -1.90 12.76 -5.02
C ILE A 232 -2.56 12.04 -3.86
N GLY A 233 -3.80 11.58 -4.06
CA GLY A 233 -4.53 10.80 -3.07
C GLY A 233 -3.85 9.46 -2.79
N GLY A 234 -3.35 8.79 -3.83
CA GLY A 234 -2.54 7.59 -3.70
C GLY A 234 -1.28 7.80 -2.85
N PHE A 235 -0.56 8.91 -3.05
CA PHE A 235 0.63 9.23 -2.25
C PHE A 235 0.31 9.44 -0.77
N CYS A 236 -0.80 10.13 -0.47
CA CYS A 236 -1.28 10.28 0.91
C CYS A 236 -1.66 8.93 1.56
N GLY A 237 -1.87 7.89 0.74
CA GLY A 237 -2.14 6.52 1.17
C GLY A 237 -0.91 5.66 1.49
N SER A 238 0.32 6.16 1.26
CA SER A 238 1.56 5.57 1.78
C SER A 238 1.98 6.32 3.04
N PRO A 239 1.69 5.81 4.25
CA PRO A 239 1.94 6.55 5.48
C PRO A 239 3.41 6.86 5.70
N VAL A 240 4.30 5.89 5.43
CA VAL A 240 5.75 6.05 5.62
C VAL A 240 6.33 7.19 4.78
N ASN A 241 5.84 7.38 3.55
CA ASN A 241 6.30 8.45 2.67
C ASN A 241 5.55 9.78 2.89
N PHE A 242 4.23 9.75 3.09
CA PHE A 242 3.47 10.98 3.33
C PHE A 242 3.85 11.64 4.66
N HIS A 243 4.10 10.83 5.69
CA HIS A 243 4.57 11.26 7.00
C HIS A 243 6.09 11.06 7.16
N ALA A 244 6.87 11.22 6.09
CA ALA A 244 8.32 11.20 6.20
C ALA A 244 8.81 12.22 7.24
N LYS A 245 9.83 11.86 8.03
CA LYS A 245 10.35 12.67 9.15
C LYS A 245 10.88 14.04 8.72
N ASP A 246 11.25 14.19 7.46
CA ASP A 246 11.73 15.46 6.88
C ASP A 246 10.59 16.42 6.49
N GLY A 247 9.32 15.97 6.57
CA GLY A 247 8.15 16.76 6.20
C GLY A 247 7.94 16.96 4.70
N SER A 248 8.73 16.28 3.85
CA SER A 248 8.67 16.39 2.39
C SER A 248 7.28 16.06 1.83
N GLY A 249 6.61 15.04 2.40
CA GLY A 249 5.25 14.66 2.03
C GLY A 249 4.21 15.72 2.38
N TYR A 250 4.33 16.36 3.55
CA TYR A 250 3.48 17.48 3.94
C TYR A 250 3.67 18.68 3.01
N GLN A 251 4.92 19.08 2.79
CA GLN A 251 5.24 20.19 1.89
C GLN A 251 4.67 19.95 0.49
N PHE A 252 4.88 18.75 -0.06
CA PHE A 252 4.34 18.35 -1.36
C PHE A 252 2.83 18.53 -1.43
N LEU A 253 2.09 17.96 -0.48
CA LEU A 253 0.63 18.06 -0.48
C LEU A 253 0.18 19.52 -0.36
N GLY A 254 0.83 20.31 0.50
CA GLY A 254 0.50 21.71 0.67
C GLY A 254 0.68 22.56 -0.58
N GLU A 255 1.77 22.35 -1.33
CA GLU A 255 2.00 22.99 -2.63
C GLU A 255 0.90 22.62 -3.65
N ILE A 256 0.50 21.35 -3.68
CA ILE A 256 -0.51 20.85 -4.62
C ILE A 256 -1.90 21.33 -4.25
N VAL A 257 -2.24 21.38 -2.96
CA VAL A 257 -3.50 21.94 -2.47
C VAL A 257 -3.67 23.38 -2.93
N LEU A 258 -2.66 24.24 -2.78
CA LEU A 258 -2.74 25.64 -3.18
C LEU A 258 -2.85 25.84 -4.70
N GLN A 259 -2.31 24.91 -5.49
CA GLN A 259 -2.50 24.89 -6.95
C GLN A 259 -3.91 24.43 -7.31
N LEU A 260 -4.37 23.33 -6.70
CA LEU A 260 -5.70 22.77 -6.91
C LEU A 260 -6.79 23.73 -6.48
N ASP A 261 -6.60 24.51 -5.42
CA ASP A 261 -7.61 25.44 -4.92
C ASP A 261 -8.02 26.46 -5.98
N LYS A 262 -7.07 26.92 -6.80
CA LYS A 262 -7.31 27.85 -7.92
C LYS A 262 -8.05 27.21 -9.09
N ILE A 263 -8.02 25.88 -9.20
CA ILE A 263 -8.56 25.12 -10.33
C ILE A 263 -9.90 24.48 -9.97
N ASN A 264 -9.95 23.82 -8.81
CA ASN A 264 -11.06 23.06 -8.29
C ASN A 264 -11.02 23.02 -6.76
N PRO A 265 -11.61 24.02 -6.07
CA PRO A 265 -11.71 24.10 -4.62
C PRO A 265 -12.25 22.85 -3.91
N GLN A 266 -13.15 22.10 -4.57
CA GLN A 266 -13.75 20.89 -3.98
C GLN A 266 -12.77 19.71 -3.96
N VAL A 267 -11.93 19.59 -4.99
CA VAL A 267 -10.87 18.58 -5.02
C VAL A 267 -9.77 18.98 -4.03
N ALA A 268 -9.41 20.27 -3.99
CA ALA A 268 -8.43 20.79 -3.04
C ALA A 268 -8.82 20.51 -1.58
N SER A 269 -10.06 20.78 -1.18
CA SER A 269 -10.52 20.53 0.20
C SER A 269 -10.51 19.05 0.59
N ARG A 270 -10.82 18.15 -0.36
CA ARG A 270 -10.66 16.70 -0.16
C ARG A 270 -9.20 16.31 0.04
N MET A 271 -8.26 16.91 -0.69
CA MET A 271 -6.83 16.66 -0.51
C MET A 271 -6.31 17.20 0.84
N VAL A 272 -6.77 18.37 1.27
CA VAL A 272 -6.43 18.94 2.60
C VAL A 272 -6.83 18.01 3.73
N SER A 273 -7.89 17.21 3.54
CA SER A 273 -8.39 16.29 4.57
C SER A 273 -7.37 15.23 4.99
N ALA A 274 -6.33 14.97 4.19
CA ALA A 274 -5.22 14.10 4.59
C ALA A 274 -4.43 14.65 5.80
N PHE A 275 -4.48 15.96 6.06
CA PHE A 275 -3.93 16.57 7.27
C PHE A 275 -4.82 16.40 8.50
N SER A 276 -6.09 16.00 8.38
CA SER A 276 -7.07 16.07 9.49
C SER A 276 -6.68 15.31 10.75
N ARG A 277 -5.87 14.25 10.63
CA ARG A 277 -5.40 13.42 11.75
C ARG A 277 -3.99 13.77 12.23
N TRP A 278 -3.44 14.94 11.89
CA TRP A 278 -2.04 15.30 12.17
C TRP A 278 -1.65 15.23 13.67
N ARG A 279 -2.58 15.45 14.60
CA ARG A 279 -2.33 15.35 16.06
C ARG A 279 -2.13 13.92 16.57
N ARG A 280 -2.37 12.90 15.74
CA ARG A 280 -2.14 11.48 16.08
C ARG A 280 -0.66 11.10 16.10
N TYR A 281 0.21 11.88 15.46
CA TYR A 281 1.62 11.53 15.25
C TYR A 281 2.52 12.11 16.34
N ASP A 282 3.81 11.80 16.32
CA ASP A 282 4.81 12.39 17.20
C ASP A 282 4.91 13.92 17.08
N GLU A 283 5.53 14.56 18.08
CA GLU A 283 5.61 16.02 18.17
C GLU A 283 6.28 16.68 16.96
N ASP A 284 7.25 16.03 16.32
CA ASP A 284 7.97 16.63 15.20
C ASP A 284 7.13 16.60 13.93
N ARG A 285 6.47 15.46 13.65
CA ARG A 285 5.44 15.38 12.60
C ARG A 285 4.31 16.36 12.83
N GLN A 286 3.88 16.53 14.08
CA GLN A 286 2.85 17.48 14.44
C GLN A 286 3.25 18.92 14.08
N LYS A 287 4.47 19.34 14.44
CA LYS A 287 5.01 20.67 14.09
C LYS A 287 5.03 20.88 12.58
N LEU A 288 5.51 19.90 11.82
CA LEU A 288 5.64 19.98 10.36
C LEU A 288 4.28 20.07 9.66
N ALA A 289 3.34 19.19 10.04
CA ALA A 289 1.99 19.20 9.48
C ALA A 289 1.22 20.48 9.84
N LYS A 290 1.34 20.94 11.09
CA LYS A 290 0.74 22.21 11.55
C LYS A 290 1.29 23.41 10.78
N ALA A 291 2.61 23.51 10.63
CA ALA A 291 3.23 24.59 9.87
C ALA A 291 2.71 24.63 8.43
N GLN A 292 2.47 23.47 7.82
CA GLN A 292 1.93 23.40 6.47
C GLN A 292 0.44 23.78 6.41
N LEU A 293 -0.38 23.40 7.40
CA LEU A 293 -1.77 23.86 7.53
C LEU A 293 -1.85 25.38 7.71
N GLU A 294 -1.02 25.95 8.58
CA GLU A 294 -0.92 27.40 8.79
C GLU A 294 -0.51 28.14 7.52
N LYS A 295 0.46 27.59 6.77
CA LYS A 295 0.87 28.13 5.47
C LYS A 295 -0.29 28.13 4.47
N ILE A 296 -1.06 27.04 4.39
CA ILE A 296 -2.25 26.97 3.51
C ILE A 296 -3.25 28.06 3.90
N MET A 297 -3.58 28.15 5.20
CA MET A 297 -4.53 29.14 5.75
C MET A 297 -4.12 30.59 5.51
N SER A 298 -2.81 30.87 5.51
CA SER A 298 -2.26 32.22 5.25
C SER A 298 -2.23 32.61 3.77
N SER A 299 -2.57 31.70 2.85
CA SER A 299 -2.51 31.97 1.41
C SER A 299 -3.59 32.98 1.00
N ASN A 300 -3.18 34.01 0.28
CA ASN A 300 -4.13 34.98 -0.27
C ASN A 300 -5.04 34.32 -1.32
N GLY A 301 -6.33 34.62 -1.27
CA GLY A 301 -7.33 34.08 -2.19
C GLY A 301 -7.69 32.61 -1.98
N LEU A 302 -7.43 32.06 -0.78
CA LEU A 302 -7.85 30.71 -0.41
C LEU A 302 -9.36 30.57 -0.47
N SER A 303 -9.86 29.51 -1.08
CA SER A 303 -11.29 29.24 -1.14
C SER A 303 -11.88 28.92 0.23
N GLU A 304 -13.17 29.21 0.41
CA GLU A 304 -13.93 28.84 1.62
C GLU A 304 -13.88 27.34 1.89
N ASN A 305 -13.93 26.50 0.84
CA ASN A 305 -13.88 25.05 0.95
C ASN A 305 -12.58 24.57 1.61
N VAL A 306 -11.43 25.12 1.20
CA VAL A 306 -10.14 24.73 1.79
C VAL A 306 -9.97 25.36 3.17
N PHE A 307 -10.35 26.63 3.33
CA PHE A 307 -10.31 27.32 4.62
C PHE A 307 -11.09 26.56 5.70
N GLU A 308 -12.30 26.07 5.40
CA GLU A 308 -13.12 25.32 6.35
C GLU A 308 -12.42 24.06 6.85
N ILE A 309 -11.85 23.25 5.95
CA ILE A 309 -11.20 22.00 6.33
C ILE A 309 -9.88 22.25 7.06
N ALA A 310 -9.08 23.21 6.59
CA ALA A 310 -7.80 23.54 7.21
C ALA A 310 -7.98 24.16 8.61
N SER A 311 -8.94 25.07 8.78
CA SER A 311 -9.26 25.68 10.08
C SER A 311 -9.78 24.65 11.08
N LYS A 312 -10.70 23.76 10.67
CA LYS A 312 -11.17 22.64 11.50
C LYS A 312 -10.03 21.73 11.92
N SER A 313 -9.13 21.40 10.99
CA SER A 313 -7.96 20.56 11.27
C SER A 313 -7.00 21.22 12.27
N LEU A 314 -6.80 22.54 12.21
CA LEU A 314 -5.96 23.26 13.18
C LEU A 314 -6.60 23.36 14.56
N ALA A 315 -7.93 23.43 14.65
CA ALA A 315 -8.66 23.55 15.91
C ALA A 315 -8.80 22.20 16.66
N ALA A 316 -9.08 21.12 15.92
CA ALA A 316 -9.34 19.76 16.43
C ALA A 316 -8.11 19.12 17.04
#